data_AF-A0A7C1VWJ1-F1
#
_entry.id   AF-A0A7C1VWJ1-F1
#
_cell.length_a   1.000
_cell.length_b   1.000
_cell.length_c   1.000
_cell.angle_alpha   90.00
_cell.angle_beta   90.00
_cell.angle_gamma   90.00
#
_symmetry.space_group_name_H-M   'P 1'
#
loop_
_entity.id
_entity.type
_entity.pdbx_description
1 polymer ?
#
loop_
_entity_poly.entity_id
_entity_poly.type
_entity_poly.pdbx_seq_one_letter_code
_entity_poly.pdbx_strand_id
1 'polypeptide(L)'
;MEITKAPICVFCKHFMQGTPPESDKKAFFCAAFPNGVPIEILEQGHDHLEPFSGDNGITFEQAKDVDLGDINYQRKQLGLKPYTA
;
A
#
# COMPACT_ATOMS: atom_id res chain seq x y z
N MET A 1 -16.32 5.06 -11.65
CA MET A 1 -15.48 4.72 -10.49
C MET A 1 -14.06 4.73 -11.00
N GLU A 2 -13.36 5.85 -10.80
CA GLU A 2 -11.93 5.91 -11.11
C GLU A 2 -11.24 4.85 -10.26
N ILE A 3 -10.52 3.95 -10.94
CA ILE A 3 -9.75 2.89 -10.31
C ILE A 3 -8.72 3.61 -9.44
N THR A 4 -8.88 3.49 -8.13
CA THR A 4 -7.89 3.99 -7.17
C THR A 4 -6.55 3.42 -7.57
N LYS A 5 -5.57 4.30 -7.79
CA LYS A 5 -4.19 3.95 -8.12
C LYS A 5 -3.51 3.38 -6.88
N ALA A 6 -3.99 2.24 -6.38
CA ALA A 6 -3.43 1.58 -5.21
C ALA A 6 -2.57 0.35 -5.58
N PRO A 7 -1.58 0.44 -6.49
CA PRO A 7 -0.91 -0.77 -6.97
C PRO A 7 0.10 -1.31 -5.97
N ILE A 8 0.81 -0.49 -5.18
CA ILE A 8 1.89 -1.04 -4.32
C ILE A 8 1.41 -1.45 -2.93
N CYS A 9 0.40 -0.77 -2.38
CA CYS A 9 -0.10 -1.04 -1.03
C CYS A 9 -0.58 -2.48 -0.86
N VAL A 10 -1.26 -3.03 -1.87
CA VAL A 10 -1.79 -4.41 -1.85
C VAL A 10 -0.70 -5.50 -1.84
N PHE A 11 0.54 -5.13 -2.13
CA PHE A 11 1.71 -6.00 -2.09
C PHE A 11 2.58 -5.80 -0.84
N CYS A 12 2.19 -4.87 0.05
CA CYS A 12 2.93 -4.55 1.24
C CYS A 12 2.59 -5.53 2.36
N LYS A 13 3.58 -6.04 3.09
CA LYS A 13 3.38 -6.90 4.26
C LYS A 13 2.59 -6.22 5.39
N HIS A 14 2.53 -4.89 5.37
CA HIS A 14 1.85 -4.07 6.38
C HIS A 14 0.40 -3.77 6.03
N PHE A 15 -0.04 -4.06 4.79
CA PHE A 15 -1.42 -3.91 4.38
C PHE A 15 -2.18 -5.21 4.65
N MET A 16 -3.15 -5.15 5.56
CA MET A 16 -3.81 -6.33 6.11
C MET A 16 -5.32 -6.18 6.01
N GLN A 17 -6.02 -7.31 5.85
CA GLN A 17 -7.46 -7.40 6.06
C GLN A 17 -7.71 -7.97 7.45
N GLY A 18 -8.44 -7.25 8.28
CA GLY A 18 -8.72 -7.68 9.64
C GLY A 18 -9.57 -6.66 10.39
N THR A 19 -9.59 -6.76 11.71
CA THR A 19 -10.27 -5.79 12.57
C THR A 19 -9.23 -4.76 13.01
N PRO A 20 -9.29 -3.49 12.53
CA PRO A 20 -8.34 -2.45 12.94
C PRO A 20 -8.41 -2.20 14.45
N PRO A 21 -7.34 -1.67 15.09
CA PRO A 21 -7.32 -1.42 16.53
C PRO A 21 -8.48 -0.57 17.07
N GLU A 22 -9.00 0.34 16.25
CA GLU A 22 -10.03 1.32 16.62
C GLU A 22 -11.43 1.00 16.05
N SER A 23 -11.68 -0.25 15.62
CA SER A 23 -12.94 -0.65 14.97
C SER A 23 -13.31 -2.08 15.29
N ASP A 24 -14.59 -2.37 15.53
CA ASP A 24 -15.09 -3.75 15.71
C ASP A 24 -15.42 -4.44 14.37
N LYS A 25 -15.29 -3.72 13.26
CA LYS A 25 -15.60 -4.21 11.91
C LYS A 25 -14.34 -4.61 11.17
N LYS A 26 -14.44 -5.67 10.37
CA LYS A 26 -13.40 -6.05 9.42
C LYS A 26 -13.25 -4.98 8.34
N ALA A 27 -12.02 -4.54 8.11
CA ALA A 27 -11.63 -3.58 7.09
C ALA A 27 -10.21 -3.90 6.58
N PHE A 28 -9.82 -3.25 5.50
CA PHE A 28 -8.42 -3.16 5.13
C PHE A 28 -7.76 -2.05 5.94
N PHE A 29 -6.57 -2.30 6.48
CA PHE A 29 -5.81 -1.30 7.23
C PHE A 29 -4.30 -1.49 7.02
N CYS A 30 -3.55 -0.43 7.30
CA CYS A 30 -2.10 -0.42 7.21
C CYS A 30 -1.50 -0.22 8.61
N ALA A 31 -0.49 -1.01 8.99
CA ALA A 31 0.19 -0.84 10.27
C ALA A 31 0.89 0.53 10.40
N ALA A 32 1.35 1.10 9.28
CA ALA A 32 1.92 2.44 9.25
C ALA A 32 0.87 3.51 9.58
N PHE A 33 -0.38 3.30 9.15
CA PHE A 33 -1.49 4.25 9.33
C PHE A 33 -2.71 3.55 9.94
N PRO A 34 -2.69 3.25 11.26
CA PRO A 34 -3.76 2.51 11.92
C PRO A 34 -5.12 3.24 11.88
N ASN A 35 -5.09 4.57 11.73
CA ASN A 35 -6.28 5.42 11.65
C ASN A 35 -6.76 5.68 10.21
N GLY A 36 -6.14 5.05 9.21
CA GLY A 36 -6.45 5.20 7.79
C GLY A 36 -5.30 5.79 6.98
N VAL A 37 -5.09 5.24 5.78
CA VAL A 37 -4.01 5.65 4.87
C VAL A 37 -4.35 7.00 4.23
N PRO A 38 -3.41 7.98 4.22
CA PRO A 38 -3.60 9.26 3.55
C PRO A 38 -3.97 9.13 2.07
N ILE A 39 -4.79 10.06 1.57
CA ILE A 39 -5.28 10.07 0.19
C ILE A 39 -4.14 10.29 -0.83
N GLU A 40 -3.07 10.96 -0.41
CA GLU A 40 -1.83 11.15 -1.16
C GLU A 40 -1.19 9.80 -1.52
N ILE A 41 -1.26 8.83 -0.60
CA ILE A 41 -0.72 7.48 -0.81
C ILE A 41 -1.71 6.63 -1.64
N LEU A 42 -3.02 6.72 -1.36
CA LEU A 42 -4.03 5.86 -2.01
C LEU A 42 -4.44 6.30 -3.42
N GLU A 43 -4.60 7.60 -3.66
CA GLU A 43 -5.21 8.14 -4.88
C GLU A 43 -4.22 8.92 -5.74
N GLN A 44 -3.25 9.60 -5.11
CA GLN A 44 -2.22 10.34 -5.84
C GLN A 44 -1.07 9.44 -6.31
N GLY A 45 -1.08 8.15 -5.93
CA GLY A 45 -0.13 7.15 -6.42
C GLY A 45 1.28 7.34 -5.87
N HIS A 46 1.41 7.93 -4.68
CA HIS A 46 2.70 7.99 -3.98
C HIS A 46 3.02 6.60 -3.42
N ASP A 47 4.00 5.93 -4.01
CA ASP A 47 4.54 4.71 -3.43
C ASP A 47 5.18 5.06 -2.08
N HIS A 48 4.76 4.36 -1.01
CA HIS A 48 5.23 4.62 0.36
C HIS A 48 6.63 4.04 0.60
N LEU A 49 7.60 4.41 -0.25
CA LEU A 49 9.00 3.97 -0.20
C LEU A 49 9.86 4.86 0.70
N GLU A 50 9.42 6.10 0.92
CA GLU A 50 10.08 7.09 1.77
C GLU A 50 9.25 7.34 3.03
N PRO A 51 9.88 7.74 4.15
CA PRO A 51 9.16 8.11 5.36
C PRO A 51 8.10 9.18 5.08
N PHE A 52 6.90 8.97 5.62
CA PHE A 52 5.77 9.87 5.47
C PHE A 52 5.24 10.30 6.85
N SER A 53 4.75 11.53 6.96
CA SER A 53 4.28 12.04 8.25
C SER A 53 3.16 11.16 8.82
N GLY A 54 3.38 10.62 10.01
CA GLY A 54 2.40 9.78 10.72
C GLY A 54 2.42 8.29 10.34
N ASP A 55 3.44 7.82 9.63
CA ASP A 55 3.57 6.42 9.18
C ASP A 55 4.15 5.46 10.25
N ASN A 56 4.26 5.91 11.49
CA ASN A 56 4.88 5.18 12.60
C ASN A 56 6.31 4.68 12.31
N GLY A 57 7.03 5.31 11.37
CA GLY A 57 8.36 4.90 10.94
C GLY A 57 8.37 3.61 10.12
N ILE A 58 7.22 3.23 9.57
CA ILE A 58 7.04 2.02 8.74
C ILE A 58 6.88 2.46 7.29
N THR A 59 7.78 2.02 6.42
CA THR A 59 7.67 2.19 4.96
C THR A 59 7.26 0.88 4.29
N PHE A 60 7.10 0.89 2.98
CA PHE A 60 6.82 -0.29 2.18
C PHE A 60 7.82 -1.42 2.43
N GLU A 61 7.31 -2.62 2.61
CA GLU A 61 8.09 -3.85 2.55
C GLU A 61 7.25 -4.91 1.83
N GLN A 62 7.85 -5.52 0.81
CA GLN A 62 7.18 -6.51 -0.02
C GLN A 62 6.76 -7.75 0.79
N ALA A 63 5.53 -8.22 0.58
CA ALA A 63 5.05 -9.48 1.15
C ALA A 63 5.80 -10.68 0.54
N LYS A 64 6.11 -11.70 1.35
CA LYS A 64 6.99 -12.83 0.98
C LYS A 64 6.44 -13.69 -0.17
N ASP A 65 5.13 -13.66 -0.37
CA ASP A 65 4.38 -14.44 -1.34
C ASP A 65 4.06 -13.66 -2.64
N VAL A 66 4.58 -12.44 -2.78
CA VAL A 66 4.40 -11.61 -3.97
C VAL A 66 5.67 -11.64 -4.81
N ASP A 67 5.56 -11.98 -6.10
CA ASP A 67 6.67 -11.91 -7.05
C ASP A 67 6.89 -10.48 -7.59
N LEU A 68 8.16 -10.07 -7.73
CA LEU A 68 8.51 -8.74 -8.28
C LEU A 68 8.03 -8.56 -9.74
N GLY A 69 7.98 -9.64 -10.51
CA GLY A 69 7.43 -9.67 -11.86
C GLY A 69 5.94 -9.35 -11.88
N ASP A 70 5.18 -9.85 -10.90
CA ASP A 70 3.74 -9.56 -10.78
C ASP A 70 3.50 -8.08 -10.46
N ILE A 71 4.27 -7.51 -9.53
CA ILE A 71 4.20 -6.08 -9.20
C ILE A 71 4.48 -5.23 -10.45
N ASN A 72 5.56 -5.54 -11.17
CA ASN A 72 5.96 -4.78 -12.35
C ASN A 72 5.03 -4.97 -13.55
N TYR A 73 4.43 -6.15 -13.70
CA TYR A 73 3.41 -6.40 -14.71
C TYR A 73 2.19 -5.49 -14.50
N GLN A 74 1.69 -5.39 -13.26
CA GLN A 74 0.56 -4.52 -12.94
C GLN A 74 0.91 -3.04 -13.12
N ARG A 75 2.09 -2.61 -12.65
CA ARG A 75 2.56 -1.22 -12.82
C ARG A 75 2.63 -0.83 -14.29
N LYS A 76 3.08 -1.74 -15.17
CA LYS A 76 3.06 -1.54 -16.62
C LYS A 76 1.64 -1.31 -17.18
N GLN A 77 0.64 -2.08 -16.73
CA GLN A 77 -0.75 -1.88 -17.19
C GLN A 77 -1.32 -0.52 -16.77
N LEU A 78 -0.82 0.03 -15.66
CA LEU A 78 -1.22 1.33 -15.12
C LEU A 78 -0.35 2.50 -15.64
N GLY A 79 0.62 2.25 -16.52
CA GLY A 79 1.54 3.28 -17.03
C GLY A 79 2.53 3.82 -15.98
N LEU A 80 2.77 3.06 -14.91
CA LEU A 80 3.69 3.42 -13.83
C LEU A 80 5.11 2.89 -14.09
N LYS A 81 6.11 3.56 -13.51
CA LYS A 81 7.51 3.11 -13.54
C LYS A 81 7.65 1.79 -12.79
N PRO A 82 8.50 0.84 -13.22
CA PRO A 82 8.77 -0.39 -12.46
C PRO A 82 9.20 -0.11 -11.01
N TYR A 83 8.76 -0.95 -10.09
CA TYR A 83 9.28 -1.03 -8.74
C TYR A 83 10.66 -1.71 -8.76
N THR A 84 11.60 -1.11 -8.04
CA THR A 84 12.94 -1.63 -7.78
C THR A 84 13.10 -1.74 -6.28
N ALA A 85 13.29 -2.96 -5.77
CA ALA A 85 13.52 -3.24 -4.36
C ALA A 85 14.88 -2.71 -3.86
#